data_AF-A0A1Y5NKF6-F1
#
_entry.id   AF-A0A1Y5NKF6-F1
#
_cell.length_a   1.000
_cell.length_b   1.000
_cell.length_c   1.000
_cell.angle_alpha   90.00
_cell.angle_beta   90.00
_cell.angle_gamma   90.00
#
_symmetry.space_group_name_H-M   'P 1'
#
loop_
_entity.id
_entity.type
_entity.pdbx_description
1 polymer ?
#
loop_
_entity_poly.entity_id
_entity_poly.type
_entity_poly.pdbx_seq_one_letter_code
_entity_poly.pdbx_strand_id
1 'polypeptide(L)'
;MDKYNVRATVRNVSFLSTLITTTKDGKKRPSIRFWRIFTIVLVHLLFVLSYRVDVQILEGDISASRILGFHLADAFMSLQVFLATHEIHVNLLIGSLSILAFYIIFGGRGFCSWVCPYSLISEIAEKIHENLRAKKIVKPRVFDTKWRYAFTILFLALSFASSSLVFEIFNVVGIFSRFIIYGYFHAIWLVVAMLVVEIFFSRRAWCRYVCPVGATYSLLAKPNAIKVSWDKEKCDHCLVCTDVCLVPHVLFMTKKGAKTDDSKKLFRIAGADCTLCGRCIDVCHQDALKFDNGFKKLI
;
A
#
# COMPACT_ATOMS: atom_id res chain seq x y z
N MET A 1 19.51 3.04 -10.57
CA MET A 1 19.92 3.72 -9.33
C MET A 1 21.02 2.92 -8.68
N ASP A 2 22.15 3.58 -8.42
CA ASP A 2 23.24 2.99 -7.66
C ASP A 2 23.14 3.37 -6.20
N LYS A 3 22.57 2.47 -5.42
CA LYS A 3 22.38 2.67 -3.98
C LYS A 3 23.68 2.59 -3.19
N TYR A 4 24.76 2.04 -3.77
CA TYR A 4 26.08 1.90 -3.15
C TYR A 4 26.97 3.12 -3.36
N ASN A 5 26.59 4.06 -4.22
CA ASN A 5 27.40 5.27 -4.47
C ASN A 5 26.61 6.56 -4.20
N VAL A 6 25.27 6.52 -4.24
CA VAL A 6 24.42 7.71 -4.06
C VAL A 6 23.35 7.47 -3.00
N ARG A 7 23.18 8.45 -2.09
CA ARG A 7 22.04 8.48 -1.17
C ARG A 7 20.76 8.82 -1.93
N ALA A 8 20.03 7.79 -2.34
CA ALA A 8 18.82 7.90 -3.13
C ALA A 8 17.59 8.30 -2.28
N THR A 9 17.46 9.58 -1.97
CA THR A 9 16.25 10.17 -1.37
C THR A 9 15.15 10.37 -2.42
N VAL A 10 13.89 10.47 -2.01
CA VAL A 10 12.72 10.64 -2.92
C VAL A 10 12.90 11.82 -3.88
N ARG A 11 13.56 12.88 -3.39
CA ARG A 11 13.84 14.11 -4.14
C ARG A 11 14.92 13.93 -5.21
N ASN A 12 16.04 13.30 -4.85
CA ASN A 12 17.26 13.36 -5.65
C ASN A 12 17.25 12.38 -6.82
N VAL A 13 16.34 11.41 -6.84
CA VAL A 13 16.28 10.39 -7.90
C VAL A 13 15.06 10.55 -8.81
N SER A 14 15.28 10.43 -10.12
CA SER A 14 14.20 10.36 -11.09
C SER A 14 13.33 9.12 -10.84
N PHE A 15 12.03 9.20 -11.12
CA PHE A 15 11.10 8.09 -10.90
C PHE A 15 11.54 6.85 -11.70
N LEU A 16 11.89 7.04 -12.98
CA LEU A 16 12.36 5.96 -13.85
C LEU A 16 13.70 5.35 -13.40
N SER A 17 14.59 6.17 -12.83
CA SER A 17 15.89 5.70 -12.36
C SER A 17 15.82 4.69 -11.22
N THR A 18 14.67 4.63 -10.52
CA THR A 18 14.42 3.71 -9.40
C THR A 18 13.90 2.33 -9.83
N LEU A 19 13.63 2.11 -11.12
CA LEU A 19 13.18 0.82 -11.66
C LEU A 19 14.31 -0.20 -11.81
N ILE A 20 15.55 0.29 -11.95
CA ILE A 20 16.74 -0.55 -12.10
C ILE A 20 17.64 -0.27 -10.90
N THR A 21 18.10 -1.32 -10.23
CA THR A 21 19.09 -1.23 -9.15
C THR A 21 20.38 -1.92 -9.57
N THR A 22 21.53 -1.35 -9.22
CA THR A 22 22.82 -2.03 -9.39
C THR A 22 23.13 -2.88 -8.16
N THR A 23 23.72 -4.06 -8.37
CA THR A 23 24.29 -4.89 -7.31
C THR A 23 25.69 -4.39 -6.94
N LYS A 24 26.27 -4.91 -5.84
CA LYS A 24 27.65 -4.63 -5.43
C LYS A 24 28.66 -4.93 -6.56
N ASP A 25 28.37 -5.93 -7.38
CA ASP A 25 29.19 -6.36 -8.52
C ASP A 25 28.95 -5.52 -9.80
N GLY A 26 28.23 -4.39 -9.70
CA GLY A 26 27.94 -3.52 -10.84
C GLY A 26 26.88 -4.04 -11.83
N LYS A 27 26.29 -5.24 -11.60
CA LYS A 27 25.25 -5.78 -12.47
C LYS A 27 23.92 -5.04 -12.27
N LYS A 28 23.27 -4.69 -13.38
CA LYS A 28 21.93 -4.07 -13.37
C LYS A 28 20.86 -5.15 -13.23
N ARG A 29 19.97 -5.00 -12.25
CA ARG A 29 18.79 -5.87 -12.07
C ARG A 29 17.52 -5.04 -11.87
N PRO A 30 16.33 -5.57 -12.20
CA PRO A 30 15.08 -4.90 -11.88
C PRO A 30 14.94 -4.76 -10.36
N SER A 31 14.48 -3.60 -9.90
CA SER A 31 14.22 -3.36 -8.48
C SER A 31 12.90 -3.98 -8.03
N ILE A 32 12.68 -4.08 -6.72
CA ILE A 32 11.39 -4.54 -6.18
C ILE A 32 10.27 -3.59 -6.64
N ARG A 33 10.56 -2.29 -6.73
CA ARG A 33 9.65 -1.30 -7.29
C ARG A 33 9.20 -1.62 -8.71
N PHE A 34 10.09 -2.09 -9.58
CA PHE A 34 9.74 -2.47 -10.95
C PHE A 34 8.72 -3.62 -10.96
N TRP A 35 9.01 -4.70 -10.24
CA TRP A 35 8.10 -5.85 -10.15
C TRP A 35 6.74 -5.46 -9.60
N ARG A 36 6.70 -4.60 -8.60
CA ARG A 36 5.46 -4.08 -8.04
C ARG A 36 4.63 -3.28 -9.05
N ILE A 37 5.26 -2.38 -9.80
CA ILE A 37 4.58 -1.63 -10.86
C ILE A 37 4.09 -2.57 -11.96
N PHE A 38 4.92 -3.54 -12.35
CA PHE A 38 4.56 -4.57 -13.30
C PHE A 38 3.33 -5.37 -12.85
N THR A 39 3.28 -5.81 -11.58
CA THR A 39 2.10 -6.50 -11.03
C THR A 39 0.85 -5.62 -11.07
N ILE A 40 0.93 -4.35 -10.67
CA ILE A 40 -0.23 -3.44 -10.69
C ILE A 40 -0.75 -3.29 -12.13
N VAL A 41 0.15 -3.01 -13.08
CA VAL A 41 -0.19 -2.83 -14.49
C VAL A 41 -0.78 -4.11 -15.07
N LEU A 42 -0.17 -5.27 -14.78
CA LEU A 42 -0.64 -6.57 -15.25
C LEU A 42 -2.04 -6.87 -14.74
N VAL A 43 -2.31 -6.69 -13.44
CA VAL A 43 -3.64 -6.93 -12.86
C VAL A 43 -4.69 -6.03 -13.51
N HIS A 44 -4.40 -4.74 -13.68
CA HIS A 44 -5.36 -3.80 -14.29
C HIS A 44 -5.54 -4.04 -15.78
N LEU A 45 -4.48 -4.43 -16.48
CA LEU A 45 -4.57 -4.83 -17.88
C LEU A 45 -5.46 -6.07 -18.03
N LEU A 46 -5.40 -7.04 -17.11
CA LEU A 46 -6.31 -8.19 -17.11
C LEU A 46 -7.77 -7.77 -16.91
N PHE A 47 -8.08 -6.86 -15.99
CA PHE A 47 -9.43 -6.30 -15.86
C PHE A 47 -9.89 -5.60 -17.15
N VAL A 48 -9.03 -4.78 -17.76
CA VAL A 48 -9.36 -4.05 -19.01
C VAL A 48 -9.57 -5.02 -20.17
N LEU A 49 -8.72 -6.03 -20.31
CA LEU A 49 -8.85 -7.05 -21.36
C LEU A 49 -10.09 -7.91 -21.15
N SER A 50 -10.40 -8.28 -19.91
CA SER A 50 -11.62 -9.01 -19.57
C SER A 50 -12.86 -8.21 -19.97
N TYR A 51 -12.91 -6.91 -19.66
CA TYR A 51 -14.01 -6.04 -20.04
C TYR A 51 -14.10 -5.78 -21.56
N ARG A 52 -12.96 -5.53 -22.23
CA ARG A 52 -12.93 -5.16 -23.67
C ARG A 52 -13.15 -6.34 -24.60
N VAL A 53 -12.65 -7.52 -24.23
CA VAL A 53 -12.66 -8.72 -25.07
C VAL A 53 -13.76 -9.71 -24.59
N ASP A 54 -14.52 -9.34 -23.57
CA ASP A 54 -15.59 -10.14 -22.93
C ASP A 54 -15.11 -11.55 -22.52
N VAL A 55 -13.82 -11.65 -22.19
CA VAL A 55 -13.23 -12.88 -21.68
C VAL A 55 -13.57 -12.91 -20.20
N GLN A 56 -14.59 -13.69 -19.80
CA GLN A 56 -15.15 -13.82 -18.43
C GLN A 56 -14.17 -14.31 -17.33
N ILE A 57 -12.87 -14.06 -17.48
CA ILE A 57 -11.84 -14.43 -16.52
C ILE A 57 -11.90 -13.53 -15.29
N LEU A 58 -12.15 -12.23 -15.43
CA LEU A 58 -12.00 -11.27 -14.34
C LEU A 58 -12.99 -10.09 -14.44
N GLU A 59 -14.19 -10.29 -13.89
CA GLU A 59 -15.28 -9.31 -13.92
C GLU A 59 -15.29 -8.44 -12.66
N GLY A 60 -15.76 -7.19 -12.77
CA GLY A 60 -15.95 -6.28 -11.63
C GLY A 60 -14.82 -5.26 -11.47
N ASP A 61 -14.46 -4.94 -10.24
CA ASP A 61 -13.40 -3.99 -9.89
C ASP A 61 -12.55 -4.47 -8.72
N ILE A 62 -11.62 -3.63 -8.28
CA ILE A 62 -10.68 -3.98 -7.21
C ILE A 62 -11.32 -4.08 -5.81
N SER A 63 -12.54 -3.56 -5.63
CA SER A 63 -13.31 -3.63 -4.39
C SER A 63 -14.16 -4.91 -4.34
N ALA A 64 -14.72 -5.30 -5.49
CA ALA A 64 -15.44 -6.56 -5.69
C ALA A 64 -15.23 -7.07 -7.12
N SER A 65 -14.57 -8.22 -7.25
CA SER A 65 -14.32 -8.89 -8.53
C SER A 65 -14.77 -10.35 -8.51
N ARG A 66 -14.89 -10.95 -9.70
CA ARG A 66 -15.12 -12.37 -9.89
C ARG A 66 -14.00 -12.93 -10.76
N ILE A 67 -13.24 -13.88 -10.23
CA ILE A 67 -12.21 -14.60 -10.99
C ILE A 67 -12.74 -15.98 -11.33
N LEU A 68 -12.96 -16.26 -12.62
CA LEU A 68 -13.40 -17.59 -13.12
C LEU A 68 -14.60 -18.17 -12.34
N GLY A 69 -15.60 -17.32 -12.04
CA GLY A 69 -16.79 -17.72 -11.26
C GLY A 69 -16.63 -17.60 -9.73
N PHE A 70 -15.41 -17.46 -9.21
CA PHE A 70 -15.17 -17.26 -7.78
C PHE A 70 -15.27 -15.79 -7.39
N HIS A 71 -16.16 -15.47 -6.44
CA HIS A 71 -16.36 -14.12 -5.93
C HIS A 71 -15.20 -13.71 -5.01
N LEU A 72 -14.63 -12.53 -5.25
CA LEU A 72 -13.51 -11.95 -4.52
C LEU A 72 -13.92 -10.55 -4.08
N ALA A 73 -14.27 -10.42 -2.80
CA ALA A 73 -14.68 -9.15 -2.23
C ALA A 73 -13.78 -8.75 -1.07
N ASP A 74 -13.44 -7.46 -1.00
CA ASP A 74 -12.68 -6.93 0.11
C ASP A 74 -13.44 -7.10 1.43
N ALA A 75 -12.74 -7.46 2.50
CA ALA A 75 -13.36 -7.71 3.80
C ALA A 75 -14.10 -6.50 4.38
N PHE A 76 -13.63 -5.27 4.10
CA PHE A 76 -14.34 -4.07 4.51
C PHE A 76 -15.63 -3.87 3.68
N MET A 77 -15.60 -4.18 2.39
CA MET A 77 -16.80 -4.12 1.53
C MET A 77 -17.83 -5.15 1.94
N SER A 78 -17.41 -6.39 2.20
CA SER A 78 -18.31 -7.44 2.66
C SER A 78 -18.97 -7.07 3.98
N LEU A 79 -18.23 -6.43 4.90
CA LEU A 79 -18.80 -5.92 6.15
C LEU A 79 -19.81 -4.79 5.91
N GLN A 80 -19.56 -3.88 4.97
CA GLN A 80 -20.51 -2.83 4.63
C GLN A 80 -21.78 -3.35 3.98
N VAL A 81 -21.67 -4.31 3.06
CA VAL A 81 -22.84 -4.95 2.45
C VAL A 81 -23.69 -5.61 3.53
N PHE A 82 -23.07 -6.38 4.42
CA PHE A 82 -23.78 -7.01 5.54
C PHE A 82 -24.49 -5.98 6.43
N LEU A 83 -23.84 -4.87 6.78
CA LEU A 83 -24.47 -3.83 7.60
C LEU A 83 -25.58 -3.05 6.89
N ALA A 84 -25.49 -2.91 5.56
CA ALA A 84 -26.49 -2.20 4.79
C ALA A 84 -27.74 -3.06 4.52
N THR A 85 -27.55 -4.33 4.13
CA THR A 85 -28.64 -5.25 3.75
C THR A 85 -29.15 -6.10 4.91
N HIS A 86 -28.39 -6.23 5.99
CA HIS A 86 -28.64 -7.17 7.10
C HIS A 86 -28.66 -8.66 6.67
N GLU A 87 -28.25 -8.96 5.44
CA GLU A 87 -28.21 -10.30 4.89
C GLU A 87 -26.78 -10.75 4.62
N ILE A 88 -26.48 -12.02 4.94
CA ILE A 88 -25.17 -12.63 4.66
C ILE A 88 -25.29 -13.43 3.37
N HIS A 89 -24.80 -12.86 2.26
CA HIS A 89 -24.63 -13.63 1.03
C HIS A 89 -23.42 -14.57 1.18
N VAL A 90 -23.68 -15.88 1.12
CA VAL A 90 -22.66 -16.93 1.31
C VAL A 90 -21.48 -16.77 0.33
N ASN A 91 -21.75 -16.39 -0.92
CA ASN A 91 -20.71 -16.15 -1.93
C ASN A 91 -19.75 -15.02 -1.54
N LEU A 92 -20.28 -13.96 -0.92
CA LEU A 92 -19.51 -12.80 -0.48
C LEU A 92 -18.66 -13.14 0.74
N LEU A 93 -19.20 -13.96 1.64
CA LEU A 93 -18.49 -14.44 2.84
C LEU A 93 -17.31 -15.34 2.45
N ILE A 94 -17.53 -16.33 1.58
CA ILE A 94 -16.47 -17.22 1.11
C ILE A 94 -15.36 -16.42 0.43
N GLY A 95 -15.74 -15.52 -0.48
CA GLY A 95 -14.79 -14.66 -1.19
C GLY A 95 -13.94 -13.79 -0.27
N SER A 96 -14.59 -13.11 0.68
CA SER A 96 -13.93 -12.29 1.68
C SER A 96 -12.96 -13.10 2.54
N LEU A 97 -13.39 -14.25 3.05
CA LEU A 97 -12.55 -15.10 3.92
C LEU A 97 -11.33 -15.64 3.17
N SER A 98 -11.47 -16.01 1.90
CA SER A 98 -10.34 -16.48 1.08
C SER A 98 -9.29 -15.39 0.88
N ILE A 99 -9.70 -14.17 0.52
CA ILE A 99 -8.78 -13.02 0.39
C ILE A 99 -8.13 -12.70 1.73
N LEU A 100 -8.93 -12.72 2.80
CA LEU A 100 -8.47 -12.41 4.14
C LEU A 100 -7.39 -13.40 4.59
N ALA A 101 -7.64 -14.70 4.42
CA ALA A 101 -6.70 -15.75 4.73
C ALA A 101 -5.39 -15.57 3.95
N PHE A 102 -5.49 -15.30 2.64
CA PHE A 102 -4.32 -15.05 1.81
C PHE A 102 -3.49 -13.87 2.33
N TYR A 103 -4.10 -12.72 2.61
CA TYR A 103 -3.34 -11.55 3.08
C TYR A 103 -2.85 -11.70 4.52
N ILE A 104 -3.60 -12.33 5.43
CA ILE A 104 -3.14 -12.65 6.78
C ILE A 104 -1.87 -13.51 6.75
N ILE A 105 -1.83 -14.50 5.85
CA ILE A 105 -0.70 -15.42 5.74
C ILE A 105 0.48 -14.76 5.03
N PHE A 106 0.24 -14.23 3.83
CA PHE A 106 1.32 -13.86 2.91
C PHE A 106 1.77 -12.40 3.01
N GLY A 107 0.96 -11.45 3.49
CA GLY A 107 1.39 -10.06 3.26
C GLY A 107 0.68 -8.89 3.91
N GLY A 108 -0.19 -9.05 4.91
CA GLY A 108 -0.90 -7.96 5.58
C GLY A 108 -1.43 -6.89 4.61
N ARG A 109 -0.91 -5.66 4.72
CA ARG A 109 -1.25 -4.54 3.82
C ARG A 109 -0.58 -4.58 2.44
N GLY A 110 -0.13 -5.76 1.98
CA GLY A 110 0.53 -5.97 0.70
C GLY A 110 -0.33 -5.56 -0.50
N PHE A 111 -1.66 -5.74 -0.40
CA PHE A 111 -2.63 -5.28 -1.40
C PHE A 111 -2.42 -3.80 -1.80
N CYS A 112 -2.21 -2.93 -0.81
CA CYS A 112 -2.03 -1.49 -1.02
C CYS A 112 -0.77 -1.15 -1.84
N SER A 113 0.23 -2.03 -1.87
CA SER A 113 1.45 -1.82 -2.64
C SER A 113 1.46 -2.56 -3.97
N TRP A 114 0.90 -3.77 -4.03
CA TRP A 114 1.09 -4.69 -5.15
C TRP A 114 -0.09 -4.76 -6.12
N VAL A 115 -1.27 -4.35 -5.68
CA VAL A 115 -2.51 -4.49 -6.44
C VAL A 115 -3.17 -3.11 -6.63
N CYS A 116 -3.22 -2.28 -5.59
CA CYS A 116 -3.89 -0.98 -5.62
C CYS A 116 -3.29 0.02 -6.65
N PRO A 117 -4.07 0.49 -7.64
CA PRO A 117 -3.61 1.42 -8.69
C PRO A 117 -3.41 2.84 -8.14
N TYR A 118 -4.21 3.23 -7.15
CA TYR A 118 -4.10 4.53 -6.48
C TYR A 118 -2.72 4.70 -5.82
N SER A 119 -2.07 3.60 -5.42
CA SER A 119 -0.73 3.63 -4.85
C SER A 119 0.31 4.29 -5.76
N LEU A 120 0.21 4.08 -7.09
CA LEU A 120 1.12 4.63 -8.08
C LEU A 120 0.97 6.14 -8.24
N ILE A 121 -0.27 6.61 -8.38
CA ILE A 121 -0.54 8.05 -8.50
C ILE A 121 -0.19 8.79 -7.21
N SER A 122 -0.43 8.19 -6.03
CA SER A 122 0.02 8.73 -4.75
C SER A 122 1.55 8.75 -4.61
N GLU A 123 2.31 7.87 -5.28
CA GLU A 123 3.78 7.98 -5.33
C GLU A 123 4.25 9.18 -6.13
N ILE A 124 3.56 9.48 -7.23
CA ILE A 124 3.85 10.65 -8.05
C ILE A 124 3.50 11.91 -7.25
N ALA A 125 2.31 11.94 -6.63
CA ALA A 125 1.89 13.02 -5.74
C ALA A 125 2.87 13.24 -4.57
N GLU A 126 3.36 12.17 -3.94
CA GLU A 126 4.37 12.24 -2.87
C GLU A 126 5.67 12.88 -3.35
N LYS A 127 6.12 12.54 -4.56
CA LYS A 127 7.31 13.16 -5.14
C LYS A 127 7.11 14.65 -5.43
N ILE A 128 5.95 15.03 -5.95
CA ILE A 128 5.60 16.43 -6.18
C ILE A 128 5.53 17.19 -4.84
N HIS A 129 4.90 16.61 -3.82
CA HIS A 129 4.83 17.16 -2.47
C HIS A 129 6.22 17.44 -1.88
N GLU A 130 7.14 16.48 -1.92
CA GLU A 130 8.50 16.69 -1.39
C GLU A 130 9.29 17.74 -2.19
N ASN A 131 9.06 17.84 -3.50
CA ASN A 131 9.64 18.89 -4.32
C ASN A 131 9.09 20.29 -3.96
N LEU A 132 7.79 20.41 -3.66
CA LEU A 132 7.17 21.67 -3.20
C LEU A 132 7.60 22.03 -1.78
N ARG A 133 7.71 21.03 -0.89
CA ARG A 133 8.23 21.18 0.46
C ARG A 133 9.67 21.69 0.46
N ALA A 134 10.50 21.16 -0.43
CA ALA A 134 11.87 21.63 -0.63
C ALA A 134 11.94 23.11 -1.06
N LYS A 135 10.98 23.57 -1.86
CA LYS A 135 10.82 24.98 -2.25
C LYS A 135 10.17 25.85 -1.15
N LYS A 136 9.91 25.29 0.04
CA LYS A 136 9.23 25.94 1.17
C LYS A 136 7.81 26.44 0.88
N ILE A 137 7.16 25.96 -0.19
CA ILE A 137 5.79 26.33 -0.55
C ILE A 137 4.79 25.63 0.40
N VAL A 138 5.13 24.41 0.84
CA VAL A 138 4.26 23.55 1.65
C VAL A 138 4.94 23.18 2.96
N LYS A 139 4.22 23.32 4.08
CA LYS A 139 4.65 22.82 5.40
C LYS A 139 4.14 21.39 5.61
N PRO A 140 4.99 20.43 6.00
CA PRO A 140 4.55 19.06 6.23
C PRO A 140 3.61 19.02 7.45
N ARG A 141 2.37 18.58 7.25
CA ARG A 141 1.43 18.28 8.34
C ARG A 141 1.37 16.78 8.55
N VAL A 142 1.64 16.34 9.77
CA VAL A 142 1.51 14.95 10.18
C VAL A 142 0.32 14.89 11.14
N PHE A 143 -0.71 14.16 10.73
CA PHE A 143 -1.85 13.84 11.59
C PHE A 143 -1.61 12.49 12.28
N ASP A 144 -2.42 12.21 13.30
CA ASP A 144 -2.40 10.90 13.96
C ASP A 144 -2.95 9.82 13.04
N THR A 145 -2.18 8.74 12.86
CA THR A 145 -2.57 7.61 12.02
C THR A 145 -3.78 6.83 12.56
N LYS A 146 -4.23 7.15 13.79
CA LYS A 146 -5.42 6.57 14.42
C LYS A 146 -6.73 7.07 13.79
N TRP A 147 -6.71 8.24 13.15
CA TRP A 147 -7.86 8.81 12.46
C TRP A 147 -8.47 7.84 11.44
N ARG A 148 -7.66 6.98 10.81
CA ARG A 148 -8.18 5.98 9.87
C ARG A 148 -9.20 5.04 10.51
N TYR A 149 -9.03 4.68 11.79
CA TYR A 149 -9.95 3.81 12.49
C TYR A 149 -11.24 4.55 12.85
N ALA A 150 -11.14 5.84 13.18
CA ALA A 150 -12.30 6.70 13.38
C ALA A 150 -13.12 6.84 12.07
N PHE A 151 -12.46 7.08 10.93
CA PHE A 151 -13.13 7.09 9.63
C PHE A 151 -13.72 5.73 9.24
N THR A 152 -13.04 4.62 9.59
CA THR A 152 -13.57 3.26 9.37
C THR A 152 -14.89 3.07 10.12
N ILE A 153 -14.92 3.41 11.41
CA ILE A 153 -16.15 3.32 12.23
C ILE A 153 -17.23 4.25 11.68
N LEU A 154 -16.86 5.48 11.29
CA LEU A 154 -17.79 6.45 10.70
C LEU A 154 -18.42 5.91 9.41
N PHE A 155 -17.64 5.37 8.48
CA PHE A 155 -18.17 4.81 7.23
C PHE A 155 -19.08 3.60 7.49
N LEU A 156 -18.77 2.76 8.48
CA LEU A 156 -19.64 1.63 8.87
C LEU A 156 -20.95 2.14 9.48
N ALA A 157 -20.88 3.11 10.40
CA ALA A 157 -22.06 3.70 11.02
C ALA A 157 -22.98 4.40 10.00
N LEU A 158 -22.40 5.15 9.06
CA LEU A 158 -23.14 5.78 7.98
C LEU A 158 -23.76 4.74 7.03
N SER A 159 -23.06 3.65 6.73
CA SER A 159 -23.60 2.58 5.88
C SER A 159 -24.78 1.87 6.54
N PHE A 160 -24.68 1.63 7.85
CA PHE A 160 -25.78 1.09 8.65
C PHE A 160 -26.99 2.03 8.70
N ALA A 161 -26.77 3.33 8.92
CA ALA A 161 -27.84 4.32 9.04
C ALA A 161 -28.54 4.65 7.70
N SER A 162 -27.82 4.63 6.58
CA SER A 162 -28.33 5.02 5.26
C SER A 162 -28.74 3.84 4.37
N SER A 163 -28.52 2.60 4.85
CA SER A 163 -28.67 1.36 4.05
C SER A 163 -27.96 1.42 2.69
N SER A 164 -26.91 2.23 2.59
CA SER A 164 -26.19 2.53 1.36
C SER A 164 -24.69 2.25 1.55
N LEU A 165 -24.00 1.90 0.47
CA LEU A 165 -22.55 1.64 0.49
C LEU A 165 -21.77 2.96 0.43
N VAL A 166 -21.82 3.74 1.51
CA VAL A 166 -21.30 5.12 1.55
C VAL A 166 -19.82 5.19 1.20
N PHE A 167 -19.01 4.23 1.65
CA PHE A 167 -17.59 4.24 1.31
C PHE A 167 -17.38 4.11 -0.19
N GLU A 168 -18.16 3.29 -0.89
CA GLU A 168 -17.94 3.02 -2.30
C GLU A 168 -18.17 4.25 -3.20
N ILE A 169 -18.98 5.19 -2.71
CA ILE A 169 -19.19 6.52 -3.32
C ILE A 169 -17.93 7.39 -3.21
N PHE A 170 -17.24 7.35 -2.07
CA PHE A 170 -16.05 8.15 -1.79
C PHE A 170 -14.73 7.39 -2.04
N ASN A 171 -14.81 6.11 -2.40
CA ASN A 171 -13.67 5.22 -2.52
C ASN A 171 -12.81 5.62 -3.72
N VAL A 172 -11.82 6.47 -3.52
CA VAL A 172 -10.91 6.90 -4.59
C VAL A 172 -10.15 5.74 -5.23
N VAL A 173 -9.98 4.62 -4.51
CA VAL A 173 -9.33 3.40 -5.05
C VAL A 173 -10.27 2.71 -6.04
N GLY A 174 -11.54 2.52 -5.65
CA GLY A 174 -12.58 1.95 -6.51
C GLY A 174 -12.88 2.85 -7.71
N ILE A 175 -13.05 4.16 -7.50
CA ILE A 175 -13.26 5.15 -8.57
C ILE A 175 -12.11 5.11 -9.59
N PHE A 176 -10.86 5.11 -9.13
CA PHE A 176 -9.72 5.08 -10.03
C PHE A 176 -9.59 3.74 -10.77
N SER A 177 -9.89 2.61 -10.10
CA SER A 177 -9.95 1.30 -10.72
C SER A 177 -11.02 1.25 -11.83
N ARG A 178 -12.25 1.69 -11.54
CA ARG A 178 -13.34 1.76 -12.53
C ARG A 178 -13.02 2.68 -13.70
N PHE A 179 -12.35 3.81 -13.44
CA PHE A 179 -11.90 4.70 -14.50
C PHE A 179 -10.91 4.02 -15.46
N ILE A 180 -10.02 3.17 -14.94
CA ILE A 180 -9.08 2.39 -15.77
C ILE A 180 -9.82 1.33 -16.60
N ILE A 181 -10.79 0.64 -15.99
CA ILE A 181 -11.50 -0.51 -16.61
C ILE A 181 -12.55 -0.04 -17.63
N TYR A 182 -13.49 0.78 -17.17
CA TYR A 182 -14.66 1.19 -17.94
C TYR A 182 -14.46 2.50 -18.70
N GLY A 183 -13.48 3.32 -18.31
CA GLY A 183 -13.22 4.62 -18.90
C GLY A 183 -13.99 5.77 -18.24
N TYR A 184 -14.41 6.75 -19.04
CA TYR A 184 -14.92 8.05 -18.61
C TYR A 184 -15.93 7.97 -17.46
N PHE A 185 -15.58 8.60 -16.32
CA PHE A 185 -16.40 8.61 -15.12
C PHE A 185 -16.30 9.96 -14.41
N HIS A 186 -17.42 10.64 -14.18
CA HIS A 186 -17.45 11.97 -13.57
C HIS A 186 -16.83 12.00 -12.16
N ALA A 187 -16.87 10.89 -11.42
CA ALA A 187 -16.29 10.86 -10.08
C ALA A 187 -14.75 10.89 -10.06
N ILE A 188 -14.06 10.86 -11.21
CA ILE A 188 -12.60 11.03 -11.29
C ILE A 188 -12.15 12.35 -10.65
N TRP A 189 -13.02 13.37 -10.64
CA TRP A 189 -12.76 14.63 -9.96
C TRP A 189 -12.52 14.48 -8.45
N LEU A 190 -13.12 13.48 -7.80
CA LEU A 190 -12.83 13.17 -6.39
C LEU A 190 -11.40 12.64 -6.23
N VAL A 191 -10.91 11.81 -7.15
CA VAL A 191 -9.53 11.32 -7.16
C VAL A 191 -8.56 12.50 -7.36
N VAL A 192 -8.84 13.38 -8.31
CA VAL A 192 -8.03 14.59 -8.57
C VAL A 192 -8.02 15.50 -7.34
N ALA A 193 -9.18 15.79 -6.76
CA ALA A 193 -9.28 16.60 -5.54
C ALA A 193 -8.47 15.99 -4.39
N MET A 194 -8.54 14.67 -4.21
CA MET A 194 -7.76 13.99 -3.19
C MET A 194 -6.25 14.07 -3.46
N LEU A 195 -5.81 13.91 -4.72
CA LEU A 195 -4.40 14.09 -5.09
C LEU A 195 -3.91 15.51 -4.81
N VAL A 196 -4.73 16.53 -5.06
CA VAL A 196 -4.41 17.93 -4.69
C VAL A 196 -4.21 18.04 -3.18
N VAL A 197 -5.09 17.45 -2.37
CA VAL A 197 -4.91 17.40 -0.91
C VAL A 197 -3.60 16.69 -0.53
N GLU A 198 -3.26 15.59 -1.19
CA GLU A 198 -2.00 14.87 -0.94
C GLU A 198 -0.75 15.69 -1.32
N ILE A 199 -0.84 16.51 -2.37
CA ILE A 199 0.25 17.35 -2.84
C ILE A 199 0.45 18.57 -1.94
N PHE A 200 -0.60 19.21 -1.45
CA PHE A 200 -0.50 20.48 -0.71
C PHE A 200 -0.58 20.35 0.81
N PHE A 201 -1.22 19.31 1.35
CA PHE A 201 -1.45 19.21 2.80
C PHE A 201 -0.61 18.13 3.46
N SER A 202 -0.70 16.88 2.99
CA SER A 202 0.00 15.76 3.64
C SER A 202 0.28 14.61 2.68
N ARG A 203 1.50 14.04 2.78
CA ARG A 203 1.89 12.85 2.01
C ARG A 203 0.90 11.72 2.24
N ARG A 204 0.26 11.26 1.16
CA ARG A 204 -0.65 10.11 1.15
C ARG A 204 -1.78 10.23 2.17
N ALA A 205 -2.40 11.41 2.23
CA ALA A 205 -3.49 11.69 3.15
C ALA A 205 -4.58 10.61 3.12
N TRP A 206 -4.96 10.12 1.93
CA TRP A 206 -6.00 9.08 1.81
C TRP A 206 -5.55 7.77 2.44
N CYS A 207 -4.43 7.21 1.97
CA CYS A 207 -3.95 5.90 2.39
C CYS A 207 -3.49 5.85 3.86
N ARG A 208 -3.12 7.01 4.44
CA ARG A 208 -2.62 7.10 5.82
C ARG A 208 -3.70 7.41 6.85
N TYR A 209 -4.66 8.27 6.50
CA TYR A 209 -5.60 8.83 7.48
C TYR A 209 -7.07 8.49 7.23
N VAL A 210 -7.47 8.14 6.00
CA VAL A 210 -8.90 7.99 5.66
C VAL A 210 -9.26 6.57 5.24
N CYS A 211 -8.39 5.91 4.47
CA CYS A 211 -8.71 4.64 3.81
C CYS A 211 -9.02 3.49 4.81
N PRO A 212 -10.28 3.01 4.86
CA PRO A 212 -10.72 1.97 5.77
C PRO A 212 -10.25 0.57 5.34
N VAL A 213 -10.15 0.31 4.03
CA VAL A 213 -9.53 -0.91 3.49
C VAL A 213 -8.12 -1.09 4.07
N GLY A 214 -7.34 0.00 4.08
CA GLY A 214 -6.00 0.01 4.67
C GLY A 214 -6.00 -0.19 6.19
N ALA A 215 -7.06 0.16 6.90
CA ALA A 215 -7.22 -0.05 8.33
C ALA A 215 -7.56 -1.52 8.64
N THR A 216 -8.49 -2.11 7.90
CA THR A 216 -8.87 -3.53 8.01
C THR A 216 -7.66 -4.45 7.81
N TYR A 217 -6.91 -4.27 6.70
CA TYR A 217 -5.68 -5.04 6.48
C TYR A 217 -4.60 -4.75 7.52
N SER A 218 -4.56 -3.56 8.12
CA SER A 218 -3.60 -3.27 9.19
C SER A 218 -3.91 -4.00 10.48
N LEU A 219 -5.18 -4.21 10.83
CA LEU A 219 -5.55 -4.95 12.03
C LEU A 219 -5.21 -6.44 11.88
N LEU A 220 -5.40 -6.94 10.67
CA LEU A 220 -5.21 -8.34 10.32
C LEU A 220 -3.75 -8.67 9.95
N ALA A 221 -2.88 -7.66 9.81
CA ALA A 221 -1.48 -7.81 9.46
C ALA A 221 -0.55 -8.26 10.62
N LYS A 222 -1.07 -8.51 11.83
CA LYS A 222 -0.24 -8.86 12.99
C LYS A 222 0.54 -10.19 12.83
N PRO A 223 -0.09 -11.31 12.39
CA PRO A 223 0.57 -12.61 12.30
C PRO A 223 1.31 -12.87 10.97
N ASN A 224 1.47 -11.87 10.08
CA ASN A 224 2.04 -12.09 8.74
C ASN A 224 3.35 -12.88 8.75
N ALA A 225 3.45 -13.85 7.83
CA ALA A 225 4.67 -14.60 7.64
C ALA A 225 5.77 -13.75 7.02
N ILE A 226 5.47 -12.94 6.00
CA ILE A 226 6.45 -12.10 5.35
C ILE A 226 6.54 -10.75 6.08
N LYS A 227 7.70 -10.45 6.63
CA LYS A 227 8.02 -9.14 7.25
C LYS A 227 9.33 -8.61 6.73
N VAL A 228 9.54 -7.31 6.80
CA VAL A 228 10.87 -6.74 6.55
C VAL A 228 11.68 -6.89 7.83
N SER A 229 12.87 -7.46 7.72
CA SER A 229 13.87 -7.52 8.78
C SER A 229 14.89 -6.39 8.63
N TRP A 230 15.40 -5.95 9.77
CA TRP A 230 16.44 -4.93 9.91
C TRP A 230 17.58 -5.51 10.73
N ASP A 231 18.79 -5.41 10.17
CA ASP A 231 20.05 -5.78 10.79
C ASP A 231 20.70 -4.52 11.39
N LYS A 232 20.83 -4.50 12.72
CA LYS A 232 21.36 -3.36 13.47
C LYS A 232 22.85 -3.16 13.20
N GLU A 233 23.63 -4.23 13.05
CA GLU A 233 25.09 -4.16 12.91
C GLU A 233 25.50 -3.59 11.55
N LYS A 234 24.70 -3.84 10.51
CA LYS A 234 24.95 -3.32 9.16
C LYS A 234 24.42 -1.89 8.96
N CYS A 235 23.55 -1.39 9.84
CA CYS A 235 22.88 -0.12 9.61
C CYS A 235 23.76 1.08 10.01
N ASP A 236 23.99 1.98 9.08
CA ASP A 236 24.73 3.24 9.29
C ASP A 236 23.86 4.41 9.79
N HIS A 237 22.58 4.14 10.10
CA HIS A 237 21.59 5.14 10.52
C HIS A 237 21.46 6.35 9.56
N CYS A 238 21.67 6.16 8.24
CA CYS A 238 21.57 7.24 7.24
C CYS A 238 20.14 7.79 6.99
N LEU A 239 19.11 7.10 7.49
CA LEU A 239 17.67 7.45 7.38
C LEU A 239 17.10 7.58 5.96
N VAL A 240 17.85 7.24 4.91
CA VAL A 240 17.36 7.21 3.53
C VAL A 240 16.17 6.25 3.37
N CYS A 241 16.19 5.11 4.09
CA CYS A 241 15.08 4.16 4.11
C CYS A 241 13.78 4.75 4.67
N THR A 242 13.88 5.65 5.66
CA THR A 242 12.72 6.32 6.26
C THR A 242 12.17 7.40 5.35
N ASP A 243 13.04 8.09 4.60
CA ASP A 243 12.64 9.11 3.62
C ASP A 243 11.78 8.51 2.50
N VAL A 244 12.16 7.34 1.97
CA VAL A 244 11.45 6.69 0.86
C VAL A 244 10.27 5.81 1.28
N CYS A 245 10.10 5.57 2.58
CA CYS A 245 9.06 4.68 3.07
C CYS A 245 7.68 5.35 2.96
N LEU A 246 6.69 4.63 2.41
CA LEU A 246 5.30 5.11 2.31
C LEU A 246 4.70 5.41 3.70
N VAL A 247 5.21 4.70 4.71
CA VAL A 247 4.73 4.70 6.09
C VAL A 247 5.93 4.83 7.05
N PRO A 248 6.56 6.00 7.14
CA PRO A 248 7.88 6.17 7.77
C PRO A 248 7.89 5.82 9.26
N HIS A 249 6.73 5.90 9.95
CA HIS A 249 6.65 5.58 11.37
C HIS A 249 6.94 4.10 11.68
N VAL A 250 6.84 3.18 10.72
CA VAL A 250 7.18 1.76 10.96
C VAL A 250 8.69 1.51 11.05
N LEU A 251 9.51 2.46 10.57
CA LEU A 251 10.98 2.37 10.56
C LEU A 251 11.62 3.15 11.72
N PHE A 252 10.87 3.47 12.79
CA PHE A 252 11.38 4.23 13.94
C PHE A 252 12.66 3.63 14.55
N MET A 253 12.77 2.31 14.54
CA MET A 253 13.94 1.52 14.98
C MET A 253 15.24 1.83 14.23
N THR A 254 15.16 2.35 13.00
CA THR A 254 16.33 2.72 12.20
C THR A 254 16.95 4.06 12.61
N LYS A 255 16.31 4.81 13.52
CA LYS A 255 16.84 6.06 14.06
C LYS A 255 17.92 5.78 15.10
N LYS A 256 18.98 6.59 15.10
CA LYS A 256 20.03 6.54 16.11
C LYS A 256 19.41 6.77 17.50
N GLY A 257 19.70 5.88 18.46
CA GLY A 257 19.15 5.95 19.81
C GLY A 257 17.71 5.44 19.97
N ALA A 258 17.16 4.74 18.97
CA ALA A 258 15.88 4.05 19.15
C ALA A 258 16.00 2.98 20.26
N LYS A 259 14.99 2.92 21.15
CA LYS A 259 14.90 1.88 22.18
C LYS A 259 14.67 0.52 21.50
N THR A 260 15.75 -0.22 21.31
CA THR A 260 15.75 -1.58 20.78
C THR A 260 16.39 -2.50 21.80
N ASP A 261 15.91 -3.74 21.90
CA ASP A 261 16.50 -4.78 22.73
C ASP A 261 17.95 -5.06 22.28
N ASP A 262 18.95 -4.57 23.02
CA ASP A 262 20.36 -4.63 22.63
C ASP A 262 20.90 -6.06 22.49
N SER A 263 20.21 -7.06 23.04
CA SER A 263 20.56 -8.47 22.89
C SER A 263 20.28 -9.04 21.49
N LYS A 264 19.41 -8.38 20.71
CA LYS A 264 19.00 -8.85 19.37
C LYS A 264 19.73 -8.07 18.28
N LYS A 265 20.32 -8.82 17.34
CA LYS A 265 20.99 -8.25 16.15
C LYS A 265 20.02 -8.00 15.00
N LEU A 266 19.06 -8.92 14.83
CA LEU A 266 18.06 -8.90 13.76
C LEU A 266 16.67 -8.63 14.34
N PHE A 267 16.02 -7.60 13.82
CA PHE A 267 14.68 -7.21 14.25
C PHE A 267 13.70 -7.30 13.09
N ARG A 268 12.52 -7.84 13.34
CA ARG A 268 11.39 -7.76 12.40
C ARG A 268 10.64 -6.46 12.66
N ILE A 269 10.25 -5.75 11.59
CA ILE A 269 9.40 -4.58 11.73
C ILE A 269 8.09 -5.00 12.40
N ALA A 270 7.83 -4.43 13.59
CA ALA A 270 6.65 -4.76 14.39
C ALA A 270 5.38 -4.03 13.92
N GLY A 271 5.53 -2.97 13.11
CA GLY A 271 4.41 -2.16 12.65
C GLY A 271 3.51 -2.93 11.67
N ALA A 272 2.25 -3.16 12.08
CA ALA A 272 1.21 -3.75 11.23
C ALA A 272 0.84 -2.86 10.01
N ASP A 273 1.33 -1.62 10.02
CA ASP A 273 1.13 -0.66 8.94
C ASP A 273 2.04 -0.83 7.74
N CYS A 274 3.07 -1.70 7.83
CA CYS A 274 4.00 -1.95 6.74
C CYS A 274 3.26 -2.52 5.53
N THR A 275 3.40 -1.85 4.38
CA THR A 275 2.71 -2.25 3.13
C THR A 275 3.53 -3.22 2.27
N LEU A 276 4.68 -3.71 2.77
CA LEU A 276 5.60 -4.60 2.05
C LEU A 276 5.98 -4.10 0.63
N CYS A 277 6.14 -2.78 0.46
CA CYS A 277 6.47 -2.18 -0.83
C CYS A 277 7.94 -2.39 -1.28
N GLY A 278 8.84 -2.81 -0.38
CA GLY A 278 10.25 -3.06 -0.69
C GLY A 278 11.11 -1.82 -0.96
N ARG A 279 10.54 -0.61 -1.02
CA ARG A 279 11.31 0.62 -1.32
C ARG A 279 12.50 0.85 -0.38
N CYS A 280 12.35 0.51 0.90
CA CYS A 280 13.42 0.66 1.88
C CYS A 280 14.61 -0.30 1.63
N ILE A 281 14.35 -1.47 1.03
CA ILE A 281 15.36 -2.46 0.65
C ILE A 281 16.08 -2.00 -0.63
N ASP A 282 15.33 -1.46 -1.59
CA ASP A 282 15.87 -0.96 -2.87
C ASP A 282 16.84 0.21 -2.69
N VAL A 283 16.70 1.02 -1.63
CA VAL A 283 17.58 2.20 -1.39
C VAL A 283 18.66 1.97 -0.33
N CYS A 284 18.59 0.89 0.45
CA CYS A 284 19.54 0.66 1.53
C CYS A 284 20.93 0.33 0.95
N HIS A 285 21.91 1.20 1.20
CA HIS A 285 23.29 1.05 0.75
C HIS A 285 23.98 -0.15 1.41
N GLN A 286 23.80 -0.33 2.71
CA GLN A 286 24.46 -1.41 3.47
C GLN A 286 23.72 -2.75 3.41
N ASP A 287 22.63 -2.86 2.63
CA ASP A 287 21.78 -4.05 2.58
C ASP A 287 21.29 -4.54 3.97
N ALA A 288 21.11 -3.60 4.90
CA ALA A 288 20.68 -3.85 6.27
C ALA A 288 19.19 -4.21 6.38
N LEU A 289 18.40 -3.98 5.33
CA LEU A 289 16.97 -4.31 5.28
C LEU A 289 16.72 -5.40 4.25
N LYS A 290 15.96 -6.45 4.62
CA LYS A 290 15.62 -7.57 3.72
C LYS A 290 14.19 -8.06 3.99
N PHE A 291 13.61 -8.78 3.03
CA PHE A 291 12.41 -9.58 3.32
C PHE A 291 12.82 -10.82 4.10
N ASP A 292 12.12 -11.05 5.20
CA ASP A 292 12.29 -12.20 6.07
C ASP A 292 10.99 -13.00 6.09
N ASN A 293 11.12 -14.31 5.92
CA ASN A 293 10.00 -15.23 5.92
C ASN A 293 9.89 -15.90 7.30
N GLY A 294 8.77 -15.69 7.98
CA GLY A 294 8.42 -16.29 9.25
C GLY A 294 8.38 -17.81 9.20
N PHE A 295 8.02 -18.39 8.06
CA PHE A 295 7.94 -19.85 7.90
C PHE A 295 9.30 -20.55 8.01
N LYS A 296 10.42 -19.87 7.75
CA LYS A 296 11.76 -20.45 7.92
C LYS A 296 12.14 -20.77 9.37
N LYS A 297 11.33 -20.37 10.36
CA LYS A 297 11.53 -20.73 11.78
C LYS A 297 10.64 -21.90 12.23
N LEU A 298 9.70 -22.32 11.39
CA LEU A 298 8.75 -23.42 11.67
C LEU A 298 9.16 -24.73 10.97
N ILE A 299 10.08 -24.65 10.00
CA ILE A 299 10.78 -25.76 9.34
C ILE A 299 12.19 -25.79 9.92
#